data_AF-A0A964LYS7-F1
#
_entry.id   AF-A0A964LYS7-F1
#
_cell.length_a   1.000
_cell.length_b   1.000
_cell.length_c   1.000
_cell.angle_alpha   90.00
_cell.angle_beta   90.00
_cell.angle_gamma   90.00
#
_symmetry.space_group_name_H-M   'P 1'
#
loop_
_entity.id
_entity.type
_entity.pdbx_description
1 polymer ?
#
loop_
_entity_poly.entity_id
_entity_poly.type
_entity_poly.pdbx_seq_one_letter_code
_entity_poly.pdbx_strand_id
1 'polypeptide(L)' 'MTQQLAPHQQRVVDEKQELDEKREKLGAFKNTDLFASLPWQEQERLNTQAHVMTMYSAILGARIAAF' A
#
# COMPACT_ATOMS: atom_id res chain seq x y z
N MET A 1 -10.79 27.57 -1.55
CA MET A 1 -11.75 26.81 -2.39
C MET A 1 -11.28 25.37 -2.43
N THR A 2 -12.04 24.43 -1.89
CA THR A 2 -11.75 23.00 -2.03
C THR A 2 -12.04 22.61 -3.48
N GLN A 3 -10.98 22.27 -4.22
CA GLN A 3 -11.13 21.78 -5.59
C GLN A 3 -11.78 20.40 -5.53
N GLN A 4 -12.96 20.25 -6.12
CA GLN A 4 -13.69 18.99 -6.11
C GLN A 4 -13.13 18.09 -7.21
N LEU A 5 -12.56 16.95 -6.83
CA LEU A 5 -11.93 16.00 -7.75
C LEU A 5 -12.96 15.39 -8.69
N ALA A 6 -12.57 15.18 -9.95
CA ALA A 6 -13.39 14.40 -10.88
C ALA A 6 -13.53 12.96 -10.37
N PRO A 7 -14.63 12.23 -10.70
CA PRO A 7 -14.86 10.88 -10.17
C PRO A 7 -13.70 9.90 -10.42
N HIS A 8 -13.01 10.02 -11.57
CA HIS A 8 -11.86 9.18 -11.90
C HIS A 8 -10.59 9.52 -11.10
N GLN A 9 -10.46 10.77 -10.63
CA GLN A 9 -9.36 11.22 -9.77
C GLN A 9 -9.61 10.79 -8.32
N GLN A 10 -10.85 10.96 -7.83
CA GLN A 10 -11.25 10.50 -6.50
C GLN A 10 -11.00 8.99 -6.32
N ARG A 11 -11.35 8.18 -7.33
CA ARG A 11 -11.04 6.74 -7.32
C ARG A 11 -9.56 6.44 -7.06
N VAL A 12 -8.64 7.24 -7.58
CA VAL A 12 -7.19 7.03 -7.40
C VAL A 12 -6.74 7.42 -6.00
N VAL A 13 -7.35 8.45 -5.42
CA VAL A 13 -7.14 8.83 -4.01
C VAL A 13 -7.61 7.73 -3.07
N ASP A 14 -8.84 7.24 -3.28
CA ASP A 14 -9.42 6.18 -2.46
C ASP A 14 -8.59 4.89 -2.58
N GLU A 15 -8.20 4.52 -3.81
CA GLU A 15 -7.34 3.36 -4.06
C GLU A 15 -5.99 3.46 -3.34
N LYS A 16 -5.38 4.65 -3.32
CA LYS A 16 -4.13 4.87 -2.58
C LYS A 16 -4.34 4.70 -1.09
N GLN A 17 -5.40 5.29 -0.54
CA GLN A 17 -5.71 5.21 0.88
C GLN A 17 -5.89 3.75 1.32
N GLU A 18 -6.72 2.99 0.60
CA GLU A 18 -6.95 1.57 0.90
C GLU A 18 -5.66 0.74 0.82
N LEU A 19 -4.80 1.03 -0.16
CA LEU A 19 -3.53 0.33 -0.33
C LEU A 19 -2.55 0.63 0.80
N ASP A 20 -2.46 1.89 1.21
CA ASP A 20 -1.59 2.33 2.31
C ASP A 20 -2.02 1.68 3.63
N GLU A 21 -3.32 1.64 3.92
CA GLU A 21 -3.84 0.95 5.11
C GLU A 21 -3.51 -0.55 5.12
N LYS A 22 -3.66 -1.23 3.97
CA LYS A 22 -3.29 -2.65 3.85
C LYS A 22 -1.79 -2.84 4.04
N ARG A 23 -0.97 -1.94 3.47
CA ARG A 23 0.49 -1.98 3.56
C ARG A 23 0.95 -1.78 5.00
N GLU A 24 0.37 -0.84 5.72
CA GLU A 24 0.68 -0.57 7.13
C GLU A 24 0.35 -1.77 8.02
N LYS A 25 -0.82 -2.40 7.82
CA LYS A 25 -1.20 -3.63 8.53
C LYS A 25 -0.22 -4.77 8.27
N LEU A 26 0.19 -4.97 7.00
CA LEU A 26 1.20 -5.96 6.64
C LEU A 26 2.57 -5.62 7.26
N GLY A 27 2.96 -4.34 7.24
CA GLY A 27 4.19 -3.86 7.87
C GLY A 27 4.21 -4.11 9.38
N ALA A 28 3.10 -3.87 10.07
CA ALA A 28 2.95 -4.16 11.49
C ALA A 28 3.04 -5.68 11.77
N PHE A 29 2.35 -6.51 10.97
CA PHE A 29 2.39 -7.96 11.10
C PHE A 29 3.82 -8.52 10.96
N LYS A 30 4.60 -7.98 10.01
CA LYS A 30 6.01 -8.37 9.79
C LYS A 30 6.93 -8.15 11.00
N ASN A 31 6.52 -7.33 11.98
CA ASN A 31 7.29 -7.06 13.20
C ASN A 31 6.85 -7.93 14.39
N THR A 32 6.12 -9.03 14.14
CA THR A 32 5.62 -9.92 15.20
C THR A 32 6.41 -11.24 15.25
N ASP A 33 6.43 -11.88 16.42
CA ASP A 33 7.02 -13.22 16.58
C ASP A 33 6.35 -14.28 15.68
N LEU A 34 5.06 -14.10 15.40
CA LEU A 34 4.32 -14.98 14.49
C LEU A 34 4.92 -14.93 13.09
N PHE A 35 5.21 -13.74 12.55
CA PHE A 35 5.90 -13.61 11.27
C PHE A 35 7.27 -14.29 11.29
N ALA A 36 8.06 -14.06 12.35
CA ALA A 36 9.39 -14.67 12.51
C ALA A 36 9.34 -16.21 12.56
N SER A 37 8.22 -16.77 13.03
CA SER A 37 8.02 -18.22 13.10
C SER A 37 7.61 -18.88 11.78
N LEU A 38 7.24 -18.09 10.76
CA LEU A 38 6.83 -18.62 9.46
C LEU A 38 8.00 -19.25 8.70
N PRO A 39 7.77 -20.23 7.81
CA PRO A 39 8.78 -20.71 6.88
C PRO A 39 9.37 -19.55 6.06
N TRP A 40 10.67 -19.61 5.77
CA TRP A 40 11.37 -18.51 5.11
C TRP A 40 10.74 -18.13 3.76
N GLN A 41 10.21 -19.09 3.00
CA GLN A 41 9.54 -18.81 1.73
C GLN A 41 8.28 -17.96 1.91
N GLU A 42 7.58 -18.14 3.03
CA GLU A 42 6.38 -17.36 3.32
C GLU A 42 6.72 -15.95 3.77
N GLN A 43 7.77 -15.79 4.58
CA GLN A 43 8.33 -14.48 4.90
C GLN A 43 8.71 -13.71 3.62
N GLU A 44 9.35 -14.39 2.66
CA GLU A 44 9.74 -13.79 1.38
C GLU A 44 8.54 -13.39 0.51
N ARG A 45 7.46 -14.18 0.49
CA ARG A 45 6.22 -13.80 -0.20
C ARG A 45 5.60 -12.54 0.39
N LEU A 46 5.51 -12.45 1.71
CA LEU A 46 4.98 -11.29 2.43
C LEU A 46 5.89 -10.06 2.30
N ASN A 47 7.22 -10.24 2.27
CA ASN A 47 8.18 -9.18 1.98
C ASN A 47 7.99 -8.63 0.57
N THR A 48 7.88 -9.52 -0.42
CA THR A 48 7.65 -9.16 -1.81
C THR A 48 6.32 -8.42 -1.97
N GLN A 49 5.26 -8.91 -1.31
CA GLN A 49 3.96 -8.24 -1.29
C GLN A 49 4.08 -6.80 -0.76
N ALA A 50 4.72 -6.59 0.39
CA ALA A 50 4.92 -5.26 0.97
C ALA A 50 5.74 -4.33 0.05
N HIS A 51 6.74 -4.88 -0.63
CA HIS A 51 7.54 -4.14 -1.61
C HIS A 51 6.70 -3.68 -2.80
N VAL A 52 5.92 -4.58 -3.41
CA VAL A 52 5.03 -4.25 -4.54
C VAL A 52 3.96 -3.23 -4.14
N MET A 53 3.36 -3.37 -2.95
CA MET A 53 2.40 -2.40 -2.43
C MET A 53 3.02 -1.01 -2.24
N THR A 54 4.29 -0.95 -1.82
CA THR A 54 5.02 0.32 -1.68
C THR A 54 5.24 0.99 -3.03
N MET A 55 5.71 0.24 -4.03
CA MET A 55 5.87 0.77 -5.39
C MET A 55 4.53 1.22 -5.97
N TYR A 56 3.47 0.44 -5.77
CA TYR A 56 2.16 0.78 -6.29
C TYR A 56 1.59 2.05 -5.64
N SER A 57 1.73 2.20 -4.32
CA SER A 57 1.35 3.43 -3.61
C SER A 57 2.12 4.66 -4.12
N ALA A 58 3.41 4.50 -4.44
CA ALA A 58 4.21 5.58 -5.03
C ALA A 58 3.69 5.99 -6.42
N ILE A 59 3.30 5.03 -7.26
CA ILE A 59 2.68 5.30 -8.57
C ILE A 59 1.36 6.05 -8.39
N LEU A 60 0.50 5.63 -7.47
CA LEU A 60 -0.76 6.32 -7.19
C LEU A 60 -0.51 7.74 -6.68
N GLY A 61 0.49 7.95 -5.82
CA GLY A 61 0.90 9.28 -5.35
C GLY A 61 1.36 10.19 -6.49
N ALA A 62 2.15 9.67 -7.43
CA ALA A 62 2.58 10.40 -8.62
C ALA A 62 1.39 10.77 -9.53
N ARG A 63 0.42 9.86 -9.68
CA ARG A 63 -0.83 10.14 -10.43
C ARG A 63 -1.64 11.26 -9.77
N ILE A 64 -1.79 11.22 -8.44
CA ILE A 64 -2.52 12.23 -7.68
C ILE A 64 -1.85 13.60 -7.78
N ALA A 65 -0.51 13.65 -7.73
CA ALA A 65 0.25 14.89 -7.89
C ALA A 65 0.13 15.54 -9.29
N ALA A 66 -0.36 14.78 -10.28
CA ALA A 66 -0.55 15.23 -11.66
C ALA A 66 -2.00 15.62 -12.00
N PHE A 67 -2.93 15.57 -11.02
CA PHE A 67 -4.32 16.00 -11.16
C PHE A 67 -4.47 17.52 -11.01
#